data_AF-A0A411PGN9-F1
#
_entry.id   AF-A0A411PGN9-F1
#
_cell.length_a   1.000
_cell.length_b   1.000
_cell.length_c   1.000
_cell.angle_alpha   90.00
_cell.angle_beta   90.00
_cell.angle_gamma   90.00
#
_symmetry.space_group_name_H-M   'P 1'
#
loop_
_entity.id
_entity.type
_entity.pdbx_description
1 polymer ?
#
loop_
_entity_poly.entity_id
_entity_poly.type
_entity_poly.pdbx_seq_one_letter_code
_entity_poly.pdbx_strand_id
1 'polypeptide(L)'
;MPDAIHSMLGITTYPFSVFGGKCSQTLPISDYPFKTYKDTVIGNDVWLGFDVTIMPGVNIGHVSIIGVKSVVSTDIPPYSIAVGNPAKDS
;
A
#
# COMPACT_ATOMS: atom_id res chain seq x y z
N MET A 1 -6.25 -8.74 -7.39
CA MET A 1 -5.54 -8.19 -8.57
C MET A 1 -4.06 -8.38 -8.33
N PRO A 2 -3.24 -8.69 -9.34
CA PRO A 2 -1.80 -8.52 -9.23
C PRO A 2 -1.59 -7.06 -8.82
N ASP A 3 -1.16 -6.89 -7.59
CA ASP A 3 -0.64 -5.67 -7.03
C ASP A 3 0.32 -5.04 -8.05
N ALA A 4 0.36 -3.69 -8.13
CA ALA A 4 1.14 -2.94 -9.13
C ALA A 4 2.67 -3.04 -8.88
N ILE A 5 3.13 -4.19 -8.40
CA ILE A 5 4.51 -4.51 -8.11
C ILE A 5 5.11 -5.08 -9.40
N HIS A 6 6.13 -4.39 -9.89
CA HIS A 6 6.92 -4.84 -11.02
C HIS A 6 7.96 -5.85 -10.54
N SER A 7 8.27 -6.85 -11.37
CA SER A 7 9.45 -7.70 -11.10
C SER A 7 10.70 -6.81 -11.07
N MET A 8 11.38 -6.81 -9.93
CA MET A 8 12.63 -6.07 -9.70
C MET A 8 13.86 -6.99 -9.82
N LEU A 9 13.66 -8.23 -10.28
CA LEU A 9 14.74 -9.23 -10.42
C LEU A 9 15.67 -8.91 -11.60
N GLY A 10 15.21 -8.12 -12.57
CA GLY A 10 16.01 -7.69 -13.71
C GLY A 10 16.76 -6.38 -13.45
N ILE A 11 17.67 -6.03 -14.37
CA ILE A 11 18.33 -4.71 -14.41
C ILE A 11 17.36 -3.55 -14.74
N THR A 12 16.13 -3.89 -15.12
CA THR A 12 15.03 -2.97 -15.41
C THR A 12 13.71 -3.64 -15.05
N THR A 13 12.70 -2.82 -14.72
CA THR A 13 11.31 -3.24 -14.47
C THR A 13 10.50 -3.48 -15.75
N TYR A 14 11.10 -3.28 -16.93
CA TYR A 14 10.53 -3.55 -18.25
C TYR A 14 11.37 -4.60 -19.00
N PRO A 15 10.80 -5.51 -19.80
CA PRO A 15 9.39 -5.65 -20.18
C PRO A 15 8.55 -6.44 -19.18
N PHE A 16 7.23 -6.19 -19.16
CA PHE A 16 6.30 -6.96 -18.34
C PHE A 16 5.96 -8.31 -19.00
N SER A 17 5.95 -9.37 -18.20
CA SER A 17 5.61 -10.74 -18.64
C SER A 17 4.22 -10.84 -19.25
N VAL A 18 3.29 -9.97 -18.83
CA VAL A 18 1.93 -9.87 -19.38
C VAL A 18 1.91 -9.52 -20.87
N PHE A 19 2.99 -8.91 -21.40
CA PHE A 19 3.10 -8.64 -22.84
C PHE A 19 3.37 -9.89 -23.69
N GLY A 20 3.66 -11.04 -23.07
CA GLY A 20 3.84 -12.31 -23.78
C GLY A 20 5.14 -12.42 -24.59
N GLY A 21 5.22 -13.45 -25.44
CA GLY A 21 6.39 -13.70 -26.29
C GLY A 21 7.66 -13.99 -25.47
N LYS A 22 8.80 -13.43 -25.91
CA LYS A 22 10.09 -13.57 -25.20
C LYS A 22 10.04 -13.04 -23.77
N CYS A 23 9.25 -12.00 -23.52
CA CYS A 23 9.13 -11.35 -22.21
C CYS A 23 8.57 -12.30 -21.14
N SER A 24 7.60 -13.15 -21.50
CA SER A 24 7.04 -14.17 -20.60
C SER A 24 7.97 -15.35 -20.34
N GLN A 25 8.94 -15.59 -21.23
CA GLN A 25 9.93 -16.67 -21.07
C GLN A 25 11.09 -16.23 -20.19
N THR A 26 11.47 -14.96 -20.25
CA THR A 26 12.56 -14.38 -19.44
C THR A 26 12.14 -14.04 -18.02
N LEU A 27 10.85 -13.79 -17.79
CA LEU A 27 10.28 -13.48 -16.48
C LEU A 27 8.94 -14.24 -16.37
N PRO A 28 8.90 -15.49 -15.93
CA PRO A 28 7.62 -16.19 -15.80
C PRO A 28 6.76 -15.53 -14.71
N ILE A 29 5.44 -15.52 -14.90
CA ILE A 29 4.48 -14.91 -13.95
C ILE A 29 4.55 -15.57 -12.57
N SER A 30 5.00 -16.83 -12.49
CA SER A 30 5.28 -17.53 -11.22
C SER A 30 6.27 -16.79 -10.33
N ASP A 31 7.19 -16.03 -10.93
CA ASP A 31 8.27 -15.36 -10.23
C ASP A 31 7.89 -13.91 -9.86
N TYR A 32 6.65 -13.50 -10.13
CA TYR A 32 6.15 -12.21 -9.66
C TYR A 32 5.99 -12.24 -8.14
N PRO A 33 6.54 -11.24 -7.44
CA PRO A 33 6.36 -11.11 -6.00
C PRO A 33 4.93 -10.64 -5.74
N PHE A 34 3.97 -11.55 -5.68
CA PHE A 34 2.65 -11.27 -5.12
C PHE A 34 2.85 -10.96 -3.64
N LYS A 35 2.77 -9.69 -3.28
CA LYS A 35 3.00 -9.28 -1.91
C LYS A 35 1.71 -9.49 -1.14
N THR A 36 1.69 -10.54 -0.32
CA THR A 36 0.63 -10.70 0.67
C THR A 36 0.83 -9.67 1.76
N TYR A 37 -0.15 -8.78 1.92
CA TYR A 37 -0.20 -7.84 3.03
C TYR A 37 -0.97 -8.46 4.19
N LYS A 38 -0.61 -8.07 5.42
CA LYS A 38 -1.50 -8.28 6.58
C LYS A 38 -2.81 -7.51 6.38
N ASP A 39 -3.82 -7.83 7.16
CA ASP A 39 -5.07 -7.06 7.17
C ASP A 39 -4.80 -5.58 7.49
N THR A 40 -5.53 -4.69 6.81
CA THR A 40 -5.60 -3.29 7.22
C THR A 40 -6.62 -3.19 8.35
N VAL A 41 -6.17 -2.74 9.53
CA VAL A 41 -7.00 -2.68 10.73
C VAL A 41 -7.27 -1.24 11.11
N ILE A 42 -8.55 -0.89 11.25
CA ILE A 42 -8.99 0.41 11.76
C ILE A 42 -9.58 0.17 13.15
N GLY A 43 -9.02 0.84 14.15
CA GLY A 43 -9.50 0.77 15.52
C GLY A 43 -10.88 1.40 15.71
N ASN A 44 -11.47 1.16 16.88
CA ASN A 44 -12.67 1.86 17.34
C ASN A 44 -12.50 3.39 17.36
N ASP A 45 -13.57 4.10 17.01
CA ASP A 45 -13.70 5.56 17.11
C ASP A 45 -12.66 6.35 16.30
N VAL A 46 -12.26 5.84 15.13
CA VAL A 46 -11.37 6.55 14.20
C VAL A 46 -12.17 7.49 13.31
N TRP A 47 -11.74 8.75 13.21
CA TRP A 47 -12.30 9.70 12.25
C TRP A 47 -11.46 9.73 10.97
N LEU A 48 -12.04 9.30 9.85
CA LEU A 48 -11.44 9.42 8.52
C LEU A 48 -11.98 10.65 7.80
N GLY A 49 -11.09 11.58 7.46
CA GLY A 49 -11.40 12.70 6.57
C GLY A 49 -11.80 12.25 5.17
N PHE A 50 -12.38 13.17 4.40
CA PHE A 50 -12.76 12.90 3.03
C PHE A 50 -11.54 12.52 2.16
N ASP A 51 -11.72 11.54 1.27
CA ASP A 51 -10.72 11.15 0.27
C ASP A 51 -9.36 10.71 0.86
N VAL A 52 -9.38 10.09 2.04
CA VAL A 52 -8.20 9.45 2.64
C VAL A 52 -7.87 8.17 1.88
N THR A 53 -6.59 7.95 1.59
CA THR A 53 -6.07 6.70 1.03
C THR A 53 -5.29 5.95 2.12
N ILE A 54 -5.69 4.70 2.40
CA ILE A 54 -5.01 3.83 3.37
C ILE A 54 -4.25 2.75 2.62
N MET A 55 -2.94 2.64 2.85
CA MET A 55 -2.13 1.59 2.22
C MET A 55 -2.43 0.21 2.81
N PRO A 56 -2.28 -0.87 2.00
CA PRO A 56 -2.48 -2.23 2.48
C PRO A 56 -1.57 -2.59 3.67
N GLY A 57 -2.15 -3.23 4.68
CA GLY A 57 -1.43 -3.70 5.86
C GLY A 57 -1.05 -2.61 6.85
N VAL A 58 -1.78 -1.49 6.90
CA VAL A 58 -1.63 -0.45 7.92
C VAL A 58 -2.59 -0.69 9.08
N ASN A 59 -2.13 -0.43 10.31
CA ASN A 59 -2.94 -0.39 11.51
C ASN A 59 -3.17 1.06 11.95
N ILE A 60 -4.42 1.48 12.08
CA ILE A 60 -4.82 2.79 12.64
C ILE A 60 -5.36 2.59 14.04
N GLY A 61 -4.70 3.19 15.03
CA GLY A 61 -5.06 3.11 16.43
C GLY A 61 -6.42 3.71 16.78
N HIS A 62 -6.95 3.35 17.95
CA HIS A 62 -8.24 3.84 18.44
C HIS A 62 -8.25 5.35 18.65
N VAL A 63 -9.40 6.00 18.45
CA VAL A 63 -9.59 7.44 18.73
C VAL A 63 -8.64 8.34 17.91
N SER A 64 -8.12 7.84 16.79
CA SER A 64 -7.23 8.61 15.91
C SER A 64 -8.03 9.38 14.85
N ILE A 65 -7.47 10.51 14.42
CA ILE A 65 -8.06 11.37 13.38
C ILE A 65 -7.13 11.40 12.18
N ILE A 66 -7.65 11.06 10.99
CA ILE A 66 -6.92 11.14 9.73
C ILE A 66 -7.46 12.31 8.91
N GLY A 67 -6.61 13.28 8.58
CA GLY A 67 -7.01 14.48 7.84
C GLY A 67 -7.42 14.19 6.40
N VAL A 68 -8.21 15.09 5.81
CA VAL A 68 -8.67 15.04 4.41
C VAL A 68 -7.51 14.84 3.43
N LYS A 69 -7.71 14.01 2.39
CA LYS A 69 -6.72 13.72 1.33
C LYS A 69 -5.37 13.15 1.82
N SER A 70 -5.32 12.62 3.04
CA SER A 70 -4.09 12.03 3.57
C SER A 70 -3.82 10.65 2.96
N VAL A 71 -2.54 10.31 2.80
CA VAL A 71 -2.08 8.99 2.36
C VAL A 71 -1.38 8.30 3.52
N VAL A 72 -2.08 7.35 4.15
CA VAL A 72 -1.58 6.62 5.32
C VAL A 72 -0.75 5.45 4.83
N SER A 73 0.58 5.60 4.89
CA SER A 73 1.55 4.59 4.44
C SER A 73 2.24 3.82 5.58
N THR A 74 2.00 4.22 6.83
CA THR A 74 2.58 3.62 8.04
C THR A 74 1.53 3.55 9.14
N ASP A 75 1.75 2.67 10.13
CA ASP A 75 0.85 2.52 11.28
C ASP A 75 0.69 3.86 12.02
N ILE A 76 -0.53 4.16 12.46
CA ILE A 76 -0.88 5.39 13.18
C ILE A 76 -1.19 5.05 14.64
N PRO A 77 -0.54 5.68 15.64
CA PRO A 77 -0.77 5.36 17.04
C PRO A 77 -2.18 5.79 17.49
N PRO A 78 -2.75 5.16 18.54
CA PRO A 78 -4.02 5.59 19.14
C PRO A 78 -3.96 7.04 19.65
N TYR A 79 -5.10 7.74 19.70
CA TYR A 79 -5.25 9.11 20.18
C TYR A 79 -4.40 10.16 19.44
N SER A 80 -4.05 9.90 18.18
CA SER A 80 -3.21 10.80 17.37
C SER A 80 -3.97 11.44 16.23
N ILE A 81 -3.43 12.54 15.71
CA ILE A 81 -3.94 13.20 14.51
C ILE A 81 -2.88 13.05 13.42
N ALA A 82 -3.21 12.40 12.31
CA ALA A 82 -2.30 12.17 11.19
C ALA A 82 -2.77 12.89 9.92
N VAL A 83 -1.85 13.63 9.27
CA VAL A 83 -2.15 14.42 8.06
C VAL A 83 -1.03 14.36 7.02
N GLY A 84 -1.37 14.48 5.74
CA GLY A 84 -0.43 14.67 4.63
C GLY A 84 -0.23 13.45 3.72
N ASN A 85 0.72 13.57 2.78
CA ASN A 85 1.14 12.49 1.87
C ASN A 85 2.69 12.51 1.77
N PRO A 86 3.40 11.64 2.52
CA PRO A 86 2.86 10.64 3.44
C PRO A 86 2.25 11.28 4.70
N ALA A 87 1.22 10.63 5.25
CA ALA A 87 0.57 11.08 6.49
C ALA A 87 1.54 10.95 7.67
N LYS A 88 1.63 11.99 8.50
CA LYS A 88 2.43 12.01 9.73
C LYS A 88 1.54 12.37 10.91
N ASP A 89 1.67 11.60 11.98
CA ASP A 89 1.03 11.84 13.26
C ASP A 89 1.75 12.93 14.07
N SER A 90 0.99 13.62 14.93
CA SER A 90 1.46 14.58 15.93
C SER A 90 1.31 14.06 17.35
#